data_AF-A0A2X3FJ62-F1
#
_entry.id   AF-A0A2X3FJ62-F1
#
_cell.length_a   1.000
_cell.length_b   1.000
_cell.length_c   1.000
_cell.angle_alpha   90.00
_cell.angle_beta   90.00
_cell.angle_gamma   90.00
#
_symmetry.space_group_name_H-M   'P 1'
#
loop_
_entity.id
_entity.type
_entity.pdbx_description
1 polymer ?
#
loop_
_entity_poly.entity_id
_entity_poly.type
_entity_poly.pdbx_seq_one_letter_code
_entity_poly.pdbx_strand_id
1 'polypeptide(L)' 'MRRILSVLLENESGALSRVIGLFSQRGYNIESLTVAPTDDPTLSRMTIQTVGR' A
#
# COMPACT_ATOMS: atom_id res chain seq x y z
N MET A 1 -15.56 -9.16 1.59
CA MET A 1 -15.65 -8.52 0.24
C MET A 1 -14.26 -8.07 -0.18
N ARG A 2 -13.91 -8.21 -1.47
CA ARG A 2 -12.62 -7.72 -2.01
C ARG A 2 -12.65 -6.20 -2.12
N ARG A 3 -11.58 -5.53 -1.69
CA ARG A 3 -11.39 -4.08 -1.82
C ARG A 3 -10.04 -3.80 -2.47
N ILE A 4 -9.99 -2.75 -3.29
CA ILE A 4 -8.77 -2.23 -3.89
C ILE A 4 -8.57 -0.81 -3.37
N LEU A 5 -7.38 -0.53 -2.85
CA LEU A 5 -6.98 0.76 -2.32
C LEU A 5 -5.83 1.30 -3.17
N SER A 6 -5.95 2.53 -3.66
CA SER A 6 -4.87 3.22 -4.34
C SER A 6 -4.42 4.39 -3.49
N VAL A 7 -3.14 4.40 -3.13
CA VAL A 7 -2.54 5.35 -2.18
C VAL A 7 -1.33 6.00 -2.83
N LEU A 8 -1.22 7.32 -2.68
CA LEU A 8 0.03 8.04 -2.95
C LEU A 8 0.83 8.13 -1.66
N LEU A 9 2.12 7.83 -1.74
CA LEU A 9 3.05 7.87 -0.62
C LEU A 9 4.34 8.55 -1.05
N GLU A 10 5.04 9.15 -0.10
CA GLU A 10 6.40 9.66 -0.30
C GLU A 10 7.34 8.51 -0.68
N ASN A 11 8.19 8.76 -1.67
CA ASN A 11 9.18 7.80 -2.17
C ASN A 11 10.43 7.78 -1.27
N GLU A 12 10.22 7.42 0.00
CA GLU A 12 11.27 7.35 1.01
C GLU A 12 11.41 5.96 1.60
N SER A 13 12.61 5.68 2.12
CA SER A 13 12.88 4.40 2.80
C SER A 13 11.95 4.22 4.00
N GLY A 14 11.29 3.06 4.05
CA GLY A 14 10.38 2.70 5.14
C GLY A 14 8.93 3.16 4.96
N ALA A 15 8.61 3.98 3.96
CA ALA A 15 7.23 4.38 3.66
C ALA A 15 6.34 3.16 3.37
N LEU A 16 6.83 2.21 2.56
CA LEU A 16 6.14 0.95 2.28
C LEU A 16 5.92 0.12 3.55
N SER A 17 6.97 -0.08 4.36
CA SER A 17 6.89 -0.87 5.59
C SER A 17 5.86 -0.31 6.57
N ARG A 18 5.73 1.03 6.64
CA ARG A 18 4.75 1.71 7.49
C ARG A 18 3.32 1.40 7.05
N VAL A 19 3.04 1.46 5.74
CA VAL A 19 1.73 1.12 5.19
C VAL A 19 1.41 -0.34 5.47
N ILE A 20 2.31 -1.28 5.18
CA ILE A 20 2.09 -2.71 5.43
C ILE A 20 1.86 -3.01 6.91
N GLY A 21 2.63 -2.37 7.79
CA GLY A 21 2.45 -2.50 9.24
C GLY A 21 1.02 -2.17 9.70
N LEU A 22 0.36 -1.17 9.11
CA LEU A 22 -1.01 -0.81 9.45
C LEU A 22 -2.04 -1.88 9.08
N PHE A 23 -1.81 -2.61 7.97
CA PHE A 23 -2.66 -3.74 7.57
C PHE A 23 -2.42 -4.93 8.49
N SER A 24 -1.16 -5.26 8.77
CA SER A 24 -0.80 -6.36 9.67
C SER A 24 -1.34 -6.14 11.09
N GLN A 25 -1.23 -4.93 11.65
CA GLN A 25 -1.74 -4.59 12.98
C GLN A 25 -3.26 -4.75 13.10
N ARG A 26 -3.99 -4.58 12.00
CA ARG A 26 -5.46 -4.75 11.96
C ARG A 26 -5.88 -6.16 11.55
N GLY A 27 -4.94 -7.06 11.31
CA GLY A 27 -5.22 -8.41 10.85
C GLY A 27 -5.87 -8.47 9.46
N TYR A 28 -5.64 -7.45 8.62
CA TYR A 28 -6.11 -7.47 7.24
C TYR A 28 -5.18 -8.31 6.36
N ASN A 29 -5.78 -9.23 5.60
CA ASN A 29 -5.01 -10.02 4.65
C ASN A 29 -4.76 -9.22 3.36
N ILE A 30 -3.50 -9.14 2.93
CA ILE A 30 -3.12 -8.53 1.66
C ILE A 30 -3.05 -9.65 0.63
N GLU A 31 -3.86 -9.54 -0.41
CA GLU A 31 -3.90 -10.52 -1.49
C GLU A 31 -2.91 -10.17 -2.60
N SER A 32 -2.82 -8.88 -2.94
CA SER A 32 -1.82 -8.38 -3.87
C SER A 32 -1.43 -6.95 -3.50
N LEU A 33 -0.19 -6.60 -3.83
CA LEU A 33 0.35 -5.26 -3.68
C LEU A 33 1.28 -4.94 -4.84
N THR A 34 1.14 -3.75 -5.41
CA THR A 34 2.06 -3.20 -6.40
C THR A 34 2.46 -1.79 -5.99
N VAL A 35 3.72 -1.42 -6.19
CA VAL A 35 4.22 -0.06 -5.96
C VAL A 35 5.12 0.35 -7.11
N ALA A 36 4.99 1.59 -7.56
CA ALA A 36 5.87 2.20 -8.55
C ALA A 36 5.98 3.72 -8.31
N PRO A 37 7.13 4.33 -8.65
CA PRO A 37 7.25 5.79 -8.73
C PRO A 37 6.21 6.37 -9.71
N THR A 38 5.77 7.60 -9.44
CA THR A 38 4.91 8.35 -10.37
C THR A 38 5.75 9.22 -11.30
N ASP A 39 5.10 10.05 -12.13
CA ASP A 39 5.79 11.08 -12.92
C ASP A 39 6.54 12.08 -12.03
N ASP A 40 6.04 12.31 -10.81
CA ASP A 40 6.81 12.96 -9.74
C ASP A 40 7.65 11.90 -9.00
N PRO A 41 8.99 11.96 -9.08
CA PRO A 41 9.88 10.97 -8.46
C PRO A 41 9.87 11.02 -6.92
N THR A 42 9.34 12.09 -6.32
CA THR A 42 9.16 12.19 -4.86
C THR A 42 7.96 11.40 -4.37
N LEU A 43 7.06 10.98 -5.28
CA LEU A 43 5.85 10.24 -4.97
C LEU A 43 5.85 8.86 -5.62
N SER A 44 5.34 7.88 -4.89
CA SER A 44 5.02 6.55 -5.39
C SER A 44 3.53 6.28 -5.28
N ARG A 45 3.01 5.53 -6.24
CA ARG A 45 1.65 5.00 -6.20
C ARG A 45 1.69 3.55 -5.77
N MET A 46 0.96 3.24 -4.70
CA MET A 46 0.74 1.89 -4.23
C MET A 46 -0.70 1.47 -4.47
N THR A 47 -0.89 0.27 -5.01
CA THR A 47 -2.21 -0.36 -5.16
C THR A 47 -2.21 -1.62 -4.30
N ILE A 48 -3.21 -1.74 -3.42
CA ILE A 48 -3.35 -2.85 -2.47
C ILE A 48 -4.70 -3.50 -2.69
N GLN A 49 -4.71 -4.81 -2.91
CA GLN A 49 -5.92 -5.62 -2.86
C GLN A 49 -5.98 -6.34 -1.52
N THR A 50 -7.12 -6.20 -0.83
CA THR A 50 -7.33 -6.80 0.50
C THR A 50 -8.73 -7.40 0.61
N VAL A 51 -8.86 -8.39 1.49
CA VAL A 51 -10.14 -8.96 1.89
C VAL A 51 -10.38 -8.62 3.36
N GLY A 52 -11.35 -7.74 3.60
CA GLY A 52 -11.83 -7.45 4.95
C GLY A 52 -12.75 -8.57 5.44
N ARG A 53 -12.62 -8.90 6.72
CA ARG A 53 -13.55 -9.76 7.45
C ARG A 53 -14.84 -9.01 7.76
#